data_AF-A0A2A4W5E8-F1
#
_entry.id   AF-A0A2A4W5E8-F1
#
_cell.length_a   1.000
_cell.length_b   1.000
_cell.length_c   1.000
_cell.angle_alpha   90.00
_cell.angle_beta   90.00
_cell.angle_gamma   90.00
#
_symmetry.space_group_name_H-M   'P 1'
#
loop_
_entity.id
_entity.type
_entity.pdbx_description
1 polymer ?
#
loop_
_entity_poly.entity_id
_entity_poly.type
_entity_poly.pdbx_seq_one_letter_code
_entity_poly.pdbx_strand_id
1 'polypeptide(L)' 'MRTTLDLPENLLNEAMKVTHTGTKTAVIIKALEEMVRKSKIFGLKKYKGKIDLEIDLNQLRDRH' A
#
# COMPACT_ATOMS: atom_id res chain seq x y z
N MET A 1 16.16 17.62 1.44
CA MET A 1 15.72 18.77 2.26
C MET A 1 15.75 18.34 3.73
N ARG A 2 16.33 19.13 4.64
CA ARG A 2 16.34 18.83 6.09
C ARG A 2 15.19 19.58 6.74
N THR A 3 14.30 18.86 7.42
CA THR A 3 13.14 19.42 8.11
C THR A 3 13.10 18.94 9.56
N THR A 4 12.58 19.77 10.45
CA THR A 4 12.27 19.40 11.83
C THR A 4 10.78 19.12 11.89
N LEU A 5 10.39 17.93 12.34
CA LEU A 5 9.00 17.49 12.45
C LEU A 5 8.80 16.85 13.82
N ASP A 6 7.67 17.14 14.45
CA ASP A 6 7.30 16.47 15.69
C ASP A 6 6.50 15.21 15.36
N LEU A 7 6.96 14.05 15.84
CA LEU A 7 6.43 12.74 15.45
C LEU A 7 6.23 11.85 16.69
N PRO A 8 5.13 11.08 16.76
CA PRO A 8 4.92 10.15 17.86
C PRO A 8 6.01 9.08 17.88
N GLU A 9 6.79 9.04 18.97
CA GLU A 9 7.94 8.15 19.07
C GLU A 9 7.55 6.67 19.05
N ASN A 10 6.42 6.32 19.67
CA ASN A 10 5.88 4.96 19.66
C ASN A 10 5.60 4.46 18.23
N LEU A 11 4.95 5.30 17.41
CA LEU A 11 4.62 4.96 16.02
C LEU A 11 5.89 4.84 15.17
N LEU A 12 6.86 5.71 15.39
CA LEU A 12 8.13 5.68 14.66
C LEU A 12 8.93 4.42 15.01
N ASN A 13 8.99 4.04 16.29
CA ASN A 13 9.67 2.83 16.74
C ASN A 13 9.01 1.56 16.19
N GLU A 14 7.68 1.52 16.15
CA GLU A 14 6.95 0.42 15.53
C GLU A 14 7.23 0.34 14.02
N ALA A 15 7.19 1.47 13.32
CA ALA A 15 7.51 1.53 11.91
C ALA A 15 8.97 1.12 11.61
N MET A 16 9.93 1.47 12.47
CA MET A 16 11.31 0.99 12.37
C MET A 16 11.41 -0.53 12.49
N LYS A 17 10.71 -1.13 13.47
CA LYS A 17 10.67 -2.59 13.68
C LYS A 17 10.06 -3.30 12.47
N VAL A 18 8.91 -2.83 11.99
CA VAL A 18 8.20 -3.45 10.86
C VAL A 18 9.04 -3.35 9.58
N THR A 19 9.62 -2.17 9.32
CA THR A 19 10.35 -1.92 8.07
C THR A 19 11.80 -2.38 8.08
N HIS A 20 12.31 -2.81 9.24
CA HIS A 20 13.70 -3.21 9.49
C HIS A 20 14.71 -2.14 9.04
N THR A 21 14.39 -0.86 9.26
CA THR A 21 15.26 0.26 8.88
C THR A 21 16.04 0.81 10.06
N GLY A 22 17.32 1.11 9.85
CA GLY A 22 18.24 1.55 10.90
C GLY A 22 18.13 3.02 11.30
N THR A 23 17.37 3.85 10.57
CA THR A 23 17.28 5.30 10.83
C THR A 23 15.86 5.83 10.71
N LYS A 24 15.54 6.84 11.54
CA LYS A 24 14.26 7.57 11.52
C LYS A 24 13.95 8.16 10.12
N THR A 25 14.97 8.66 9.43
CA THR A 25 14.85 9.20 8.07
C THR A 25 14.49 8.13 7.04
N ALA A 26 15.12 6.95 7.11
CA ALA A 26 14.83 5.86 6.18
C ALA A 26 13.40 5.35 6.29
N VAL A 27 12.83 5.33 7.50
CA VAL A 27 11.42 4.99 7.73
C VAL A 27 10.50 5.97 7.00
N ILE A 28 10.76 7.27 7.13
CA ILE A 28 9.92 8.32 6.51
C ILE A 28 10.00 8.23 4.99
N ILE A 29 11.19 8.04 4.43
CA ILE A 29 11.37 7.86 2.98
C ILE A 29 10.56 6.64 2.50
N LYS A 30 10.71 5.50 3.17
CA LYS A 30 10.01 4.26 2.80
C LYS A 30 8.49 4.40 2.97
N ALA A 31 8.01 5.12 3.98
CA ALA A 31 6.60 5.41 4.17
C ALA A 31 6.02 6.25 3.03
N LEU A 32 6.75 7.27 2.57
CA LEU A 32 6.34 8.10 1.44
C LEU A 32 6.33 7.32 0.12
N GLU A 33 7.35 6.50 -0.13
CA GLU A 33 7.41 5.62 -1.31
C GLU A 33 6.23 4.64 -1.33
N GLU A 34 5.95 3.99 -0.21
CA GLU A 34 4.82 3.06 -0.08
C GLU A 34 3.47 3.76 -0.23
N MET A 35 3.33 4.99 0.25
CA MET A 35 2.11 5.79 0.05
C MET A 35 1.87 6.08 -1.44
N VAL A 36 2.92 6.50 -2.17
CA VAL A 36 2.84 6.72 -3.62
C VAL A 36 2.53 5.42 -4.37
N ARG A 37 3.20 4.32 -3.99
CA ARG A 37 2.98 2.99 -4.57
C ARG A 37 1.53 2.54 -4.39
N LYS A 38 0.98 2.65 -3.17
CA LYS A 38 -0.41 2.29 -2.86
C LYS A 38 -1.40 3.13 -3.66
N SER A 39 -1.13 4.44 -3.82
CA SER A 39 -1.95 5.32 -4.65
C SER A 39 -2.00 4.88 -6.12
N LYS A 40 -0.85 4.51 -6.71
CA LYS A 40 -0.78 3.98 -8.08
C LYS A 40 -1.56 2.66 -8.21
N ILE A 41 -1.39 1.73 -7.27
CA ILE A 41 -2.11 0.45 -7.25
C ILE A 41 -3.62 0.67 -7.07
N PHE A 42 -4.03 1.65 -6.27
CA PHE A 42 -5.44 2.02 -6.13
C PHE A 42 -6.06 2.42 -7.48
N GLY A 43 -5.29 3.06 -8.36
CA GLY A 43 -5.67 3.31 -9.75
C GLY A 43 -6.03 2.04 -10.53
N LEU A 44 -5.36 0.92 -10.27
CA LEU A 44 -5.65 -0.37 -10.91
C LEU A 44 -7.04 -0.90 -10.51
N LYS A 45 -7.53 -0.58 -9.30
CA LYS A 45 -8.89 -0.97 -8.89
C LYS A 45 -9.97 -0.34 -9.78
N LYS A 46 -9.70 0.77 -10.48
CA LYS A 46 -10.63 1.37 -11.45
C LYS A 46 -10.87 0.51 -12.70
N TYR A 47 -10.01 -0.47 -12.94
CA TYR A 47 -10.15 -1.42 -14.05
C TYR A 47 -10.91 -2.69 -13.63
N LYS A 48 -11.25 -2.84 -12.33
CA LYS A 48 -12.10 -3.93 -11.84
C LYS A 48 -13.47 -3.85 -12.50
N GLY A 49 -13.86 -4.89 -13.24
CA GLY A 49 -15.13 -4.96 -13.97
C GLY A 49 -15.13 -4.29 -15.35
N LYS A 50 -14.02 -3.67 -15.78
CA LYS A 50 -13.84 -3.22 -17.17
C LYS A 50 -13.20 -4.27 -18.07
N ILE A 51 -12.54 -5.25 -17.45
CA ILE A 51 -11.98 -6.40 -18.15
C ILE A 51 -13.15 -7.36 -18.33
N ASP A 52 -13.60 -7.49 -19.57
CA ASP A 52 -14.53 -8.55 -19.95
C ASP A 52 -13.75 -9.87 -19.88
N LEU A 53 -14.13 -10.70 -18.93
CA LEU A 53 -13.53 -12.01 -18.73
C LEU A 53 -14.51 -12.99 -19.36
N GLU A 54 -14.10 -13.70 -20.41
CA GLU A 54 -14.87 -14.78 -21.06
C GLU A 54 -15.02 -15.98 -20.11
N ILE A 55 -15.73 -15.79 -19.01
CA ILE A 55 -15.87 -16.76 -17.93
C ILE A 55 -17.34 -16.81 -17.52
N ASP A 56 -17.91 -18.02 -17.56
CA ASP A 56 -19.26 -18.25 -17.04
C ASP A 56 -19.23 -18.36 -15.50
N LEU A 57 -19.59 -17.25 -14.86
CA LEU A 57 -19.69 -17.16 -13.41
C LEU A 57 -20.79 -18.05 -12.81
N ASN A 58 -21.78 -18.49 -13.59
CA ASN A 58 -22.84 -19.37 -13.10
C ASN A 58 -22.35 -20.80 -12.98
N GLN A 59 -21.60 -21.30 -13.97
CA GLN A 59 -20.92 -22.59 -13.88
C GLN A 59 -19.91 -22.64 -12.72
N LEU A 60 -19.08 -21.60 -12.57
CA LEU A 60 -18.06 -21.58 -11.51
C LEU A 60 -18.63 -21.52 -10.09
N ARG A 61 -19.85 -21.00 -9.93
CA ARG A 61 -20.46 -20.79 -8.61
C ARG A 61 -21.50 -21.84 -8.27
N ASP A 62 -21.63 -22.87 -9.10
CA ASP A 62 -22.58 -23.98 -8.93
C ASP A 62 -24.01 -23.47 -8.69
N ARG A 63 -24.36 -22.40 -9.41
CA ARG A 63 -25.71 -21.81 -9.41
C ARG A 63 -26.44 -22.36 -10.63
N HIS A 64 -26.62 -23.67 -10.65
CA HIS A 64 -27.57 -24.31 -11.54
C HIS A 64 -29.00 -24.02 -11.09
#